data_AF-A0A3B1AQI6-F1
#
_entry.id   AF-A0A3B1AQI6-F1
#
_cell.length_a   1.000
_cell.length_b   1.000
_cell.length_c   1.000
_cell.angle_alpha   90.00
_cell.angle_beta   90.00
_cell.angle_gamma   90.00
#
_symmetry.space_group_name_H-M   'P 1'
#
loop_
_entity.id
_entity.type
_entity.pdbx_description
1 polymer ?
#
loop_
_entity_poly.entity_id
_entity_poly.type
_entity_poly.pdbx_seq_one_letter_code
_entity_poly.pdbx_strand_id
1 'polypeptide(L)'
;MIRLPWEVKSIKYDAETSDNPSELPNKPIEYHFTISVNDEKLYNPKPLILTTTFNIKAQKKSGASMIDGKTIILTSAEDKKYKAKTKDGKVVFKDVALGKYSLKVANVSEEEA
;
A
#
# COMPACT_ATOMS: atom_id res chain seq x y z
N MET A 1 -9.33 -28.01 -15.82
CA MET A 1 -8.00 -27.40 -15.63
C MET A 1 -7.42 -27.12 -17.00
N ILE A 2 -7.51 -25.87 -17.49
CA ILE A 2 -7.08 -25.51 -18.85
C ILE A 2 -5.61 -25.08 -18.77
N ARG A 3 -4.70 -25.82 -19.42
CA ARG A 3 -3.31 -25.41 -19.61
C ARG A 3 -3.25 -24.53 -20.85
N LEU A 4 -2.74 -23.31 -20.67
CA LEU A 4 -2.55 -22.33 -21.72
C LEU A 4 -1.21 -22.60 -22.45
N PRO A 5 -1.19 -22.76 -23.80
CA PRO A 5 -0.02 -23.21 -24.57
C PRO A 5 0.93 -22.06 -24.97
N TRP A 6 1.22 -21.12 -24.06
CA TRP A 6 2.00 -19.92 -24.41
C TRP A 6 3.12 -19.66 -23.43
N GLU A 7 4.28 -19.38 -24.01
CA GLU A 7 5.53 -19.09 -23.32
C GLU A 7 5.64 -17.58 -23.13
N VAL A 8 5.63 -17.12 -21.88
CA VAL A 8 5.84 -15.70 -21.54
C VAL A 8 7.32 -15.38 -21.70
N LYS A 9 7.70 -14.68 -22.77
CA LYS A 9 9.07 -14.15 -22.92
C LYS A 9 9.20 -12.86 -22.10
N SER A 10 10.34 -12.72 -21.42
CA SER A 10 10.53 -11.81 -20.29
C SER A 10 10.16 -10.35 -20.56
N ILE A 11 9.63 -9.71 -19.52
CA ILE A 11 9.21 -8.31 -19.49
C ILE A 11 10.42 -7.47 -19.04
N LYS A 12 10.75 -6.40 -19.78
CA LYS A 12 11.67 -5.37 -19.29
C LYS A 12 10.92 -4.48 -18.29
N TYR A 13 11.52 -4.30 -17.11
CA TYR A 13 10.95 -3.52 -16.02
C TYR A 13 11.78 -2.24 -15.86
N ASP A 14 11.12 -1.09 -15.90
CA ASP A 14 11.62 0.14 -15.29
C ASP A 14 10.74 0.40 -14.07
N ALA A 15 11.10 -0.19 -12.95
CA ALA A 15 10.52 0.16 -11.66
C ALA A 15 11.55 1.03 -10.92
N GLU A 16 11.18 2.26 -10.58
CA GLU A 16 11.96 3.09 -9.66
C GLU A 16 11.82 2.52 -8.24
N THR A 17 12.51 1.41 -7.96
CA THR A 17 12.58 0.83 -6.63
C THR A 17 13.86 1.31 -5.96
N SER A 18 13.73 2.08 -4.88
CA SER A 18 14.83 2.44 -3.99
C SER A 18 14.59 1.87 -2.60
N ASP A 19 15.66 1.36 -1.98
CA ASP A 19 15.65 0.92 -0.58
C ASP A 19 15.64 2.12 0.39
N ASN A 20 15.85 3.34 -0.11
CA ASN A 20 15.83 4.57 0.67
C ASN A 20 14.42 5.21 0.66
N PRO A 21 13.70 5.29 1.80
CA PRO A 21 12.33 5.81 1.85
C PRO A 21 12.17 7.25 1.35
N SER A 22 13.23 8.08 1.40
CA SER A 22 13.19 9.45 0.87
C SER A 22 13.11 9.50 -0.66
N GLU A 23 13.66 8.48 -1.33
CA GLU A 23 13.74 8.35 -2.78
C GLU A 23 12.51 7.67 -3.39
N LEU A 24 11.65 7.06 -2.56
CA LEU A 24 10.40 6.50 -3.05
C LEU A 24 9.51 7.57 -3.68
N PRO A 25 8.83 7.25 -4.80
CA PRO A 25 7.95 8.19 -5.47
C PRO A 25 6.81 8.63 -4.52
N ASN A 26 6.35 9.87 -4.69
CA ASN A 26 5.22 10.41 -3.93
C ASN A 26 3.86 9.90 -4.47
N LYS A 27 3.86 8.77 -5.18
CA LYS A 27 2.71 8.14 -5.82
C LYS A 27 2.84 6.61 -5.71
N PRO A 28 1.73 5.85 -5.84
CA PRO A 28 1.78 4.40 -5.91
C PRO A 28 2.81 3.90 -6.93
N ILE A 29 3.48 2.79 -6.61
CA ILE A 29 4.33 2.10 -7.58
C ILE A 29 3.41 1.37 -8.58
N GLU A 30 3.45 1.82 -9.83
CA GLU A 30 2.63 1.34 -10.93
C GLU A 30 3.45 0.49 -11.89
N TYR A 31 2.91 -0.67 -12.28
CA TYR A 31 3.49 -1.56 -13.27
C TYR A 31 2.63 -1.55 -14.52
N HIS A 32 3.22 -1.08 -15.63
CA HIS A 32 2.65 -1.24 -16.95
C HIS A 32 3.27 -2.48 -17.60
N PHE A 33 2.43 -3.36 -18.14
CA PHE A 33 2.89 -4.50 -18.91
C PHE A 33 2.32 -4.41 -20.33
N THR A 34 3.16 -4.75 -21.29
CA THR A 34 2.74 -4.97 -22.67
C THR A 34 2.72 -6.47 -22.91
N ILE A 35 1.59 -7.00 -23.37
CA ILE A 35 1.48 -8.40 -23.77
C ILE A 35 1.73 -8.45 -25.27
N SER A 36 2.68 -9.26 -25.74
CA SER A 36 2.84 -9.55 -27.16
C SER A 36 2.15 -10.88 -27.49
N VAL A 37 1.22 -10.86 -28.44
CA VAL A 37 0.52 -12.05 -28.95
C VAL A 37 0.69 -12.07 -30.46
N ASN A 38 1.38 -13.09 -31.01
CA ASN A 38 1.65 -13.19 -32.45
C ASN A 38 2.23 -11.90 -33.07
N ASP A 39 3.25 -11.32 -32.43
CA ASP A 39 3.88 -10.04 -32.80
C ASP A 39 3.00 -8.78 -32.70
N GLU A 40 1.72 -8.91 -32.32
CA GLU A 40 0.87 -7.78 -31.95
C GLU A 40 1.08 -7.40 -30.48
N LYS A 41 1.33 -6.11 -30.22
CA LYS A 41 1.44 -5.57 -28.87
C LYS A 41 0.06 -5.17 -28.35
N LEU A 42 -0.48 -5.95 -27.42
CA LEU A 42 -1.62 -5.58 -26.61
C LEU A 42 -1.14 -4.75 -25.43
N TYR A 43 -1.41 -3.45 -25.49
CA TYR A 43 -1.17 -2.54 -24.38
C TYR A 43 -2.33 -2.64 -23.38
N ASN A 44 -2.04 -2.98 -22.12
CA ASN A 44 -3.02 -2.84 -21.06
C ASN A 44 -2.98 -1.39 -20.53
N PRO A 45 -4.05 -0.59 -20.71
CA PRO A 45 -4.06 0.80 -20.27
C PRO A 45 -4.12 0.96 -18.74
N LYS A 46 -4.45 -0.11 -18.01
CA LYS A 46 -4.57 -0.07 -16.55
C LYS A 46 -3.28 -0.58 -15.90
N PRO A 47 -2.52 0.26 -15.17
CA PRO A 47 -1.37 -0.21 -14.42
C PRO A 47 -1.79 -1.18 -13.31
N LEU A 48 -0.92 -2.13 -13.00
CA LEU A 48 -1.02 -2.90 -11.76
C LEU A 48 -0.37 -2.10 -10.64
N ILE A 49 -1.06 -1.99 -9.51
CA ILE A 49 -0.55 -1.30 -8.33
C ILE A 49 -0.03 -2.36 -7.36
N LEU A 50 1.23 -2.24 -6.94
CA LEU A 50 1.73 -3.08 -5.86
C LEU A 50 1.13 -2.65 -4.54
N THR A 51 0.53 -3.61 -3.83
CA THR A 51 -0.02 -3.41 -2.50
C THR A 51 0.72 -4.27 -1.48
N THR A 52 0.69 -3.84 -0.22
CA THR A 52 1.28 -4.54 0.91
C THR A 52 0.38 -4.47 2.15
N THR A 53 0.75 -5.23 3.17
CA THR A 53 0.18 -5.13 4.51
C THR A 53 1.15 -4.42 5.44
N PHE A 54 0.75 -3.26 5.99
CA PHE A 54 1.50 -2.60 7.06
C PHE A 54 1.08 -3.16 8.41
N ASN A 55 2.05 -3.65 9.18
CA ASN A 55 1.88 -4.05 10.57
C ASN A 55 2.68 -3.09 11.46
N ILE A 56 1.98 -2.18 12.14
CA ILE A 56 2.58 -1.08 12.88
C ILE A 56 2.37 -1.32 14.38
N LYS A 57 3.45 -1.31 15.15
CA LYS A 57 3.38 -1.28 16.61
C LYS A 57 3.03 0.14 17.06
N ALA A 58 1.91 0.31 17.75
CA ALA A 58 1.44 1.59 18.24
C ALA A 58 1.77 1.74 19.73
N GLN A 59 2.63 2.71 20.06
CA GLN A 59 3.07 2.98 21.42
C GLN A 59 2.85 4.46 21.78
N LYS A 60 2.61 4.73 23.06
CA LYS A 60 2.64 6.08 23.63
C LYS A 60 4.09 6.55 23.78
N LYS A 61 4.29 7.86 23.96
CA LYS A 61 5.62 8.43 24.25
C LYS A 61 6.31 7.80 25.47
N SER A 62 5.54 7.28 26.43
CA SER A 62 6.04 6.57 27.60
C SER A 62 6.52 5.13 27.33
N GLY A 63 6.42 4.64 26.08
CA GLY A 63 6.72 3.26 25.71
C GLY A 63 5.59 2.27 25.96
N ALA A 64 4.53 2.67 26.67
CA ALA A 64 3.35 1.83 26.88
C ALA A 64 2.59 1.58 25.58
N SER A 65 2.05 0.37 25.40
CA SER A 65 1.18 0.04 24.26
C SER A 65 -0.01 0.99 24.17
N MET A 66 -0.39 1.34 22.94
CA MET A 66 -1.59 2.10 22.70
C MET A 66 -2.83 1.28 23.13
N ILE A 67 -3.83 1.98 23.67
CA ILE A 67 -5.09 1.36 24.11
C ILE A 67 -5.82 0.84 22.87
N ASP A 68 -6.46 -0.30 23.01
CA ASP A 68 -7.28 -0.91 21.96
C ASP A 68 -8.48 -0.04 21.57
N GLY A 69 -8.95 -0.23 20.35
CA GLY A 69 -10.12 0.47 19.81
C GLY A 69 -9.84 1.90 19.32
N LYS A 70 -8.63 2.44 19.46
CA LYS A 70 -8.24 3.73 18.87
C LYS A 70 -8.12 3.58 17.36
N THR A 71 -8.75 4.50 16.62
CA THR A 71 -8.67 4.52 15.17
C THR A 71 -7.39 5.22 14.74
N ILE A 72 -6.58 4.53 13.94
CA ILE A 72 -5.40 5.07 13.27
C ILE A 72 -5.76 5.30 11.80
N ILE A 73 -5.38 6.46 11.30
CA ILE A 73 -5.57 6.88 9.92
C ILE A 73 -4.20 6.94 9.24
N LEU A 74 -4.05 6.16 8.19
CA LEU A 74 -2.90 6.20 7.29
C LEU A 74 -3.34 6.94 6.02
N THR A 75 -2.67 8.04 5.69
CA THR A 75 -3.01 8.89 4.53
C THR A 75 -1.87 8.82 3.52
N SER A 76 -2.17 8.42 2.28
CA SER A 76 -1.19 8.44 1.19
C SER A 76 -0.89 9.88 0.76
N ALA A 77 0.17 10.05 -0.02
CA ALA A 77 0.49 11.32 -0.68
C ALA A 77 -0.60 11.83 -1.64
N GLU A 78 -1.48 10.95 -2.11
CA GLU A 78 -2.64 11.27 -2.95
C GLU A 78 -3.93 11.45 -2.12
N ASP A 79 -3.79 11.72 -0.82
CA ASP A 79 -4.90 11.91 0.13
C ASP A 79 -5.85 10.71 0.32
N LYS A 80 -5.49 9.52 -0.19
CA LYS A 80 -6.26 8.29 0.07
C LYS A 80 -6.06 7.87 1.53
N LYS A 81 -7.18 7.72 2.26
CA LYS A 81 -7.19 7.40 3.69
C LYS A 81 -7.53 5.92 3.92
N TYR A 82 -6.70 5.26 4.71
CA TYR A 82 -6.93 3.92 5.25
C TYR A 82 -7.17 4.04 6.75
N LYS A 83 -8.18 3.34 7.28
CA LYS A 83 -8.54 3.37 8.70
C LYS A 83 -8.42 1.97 9.29
N ALA A 84 -7.77 1.85 10.43
CA ALA A 84 -7.70 0.61 11.18
C ALA A 84 -7.70 0.89 12.68
N LYS A 85 -8.26 -0.03 13.47
CA LYS A 85 -8.29 0.10 14.93
C LYS A 85 -7.07 -0.58 15.54
N THR A 86 -6.58 -0.01 16.64
CA THR A 86 -5.57 -0.67 17.47
C THR A 86 -6.15 -1.90 18.15
N LYS A 87 -5.36 -2.97 18.16
CA LYS A 87 -5.62 -4.22 18.88
C LYS A 87 -4.29 -4.78 19.37
N ASP A 88 -4.21 -5.11 20.65
CA ASP A 88 -3.00 -5.64 21.31
C ASP A 88 -1.75 -4.76 21.05
N GLY A 89 -1.93 -3.43 21.07
CA GLY A 89 -0.86 -2.47 20.79
C GLY A 89 -0.34 -2.47 19.35
N LYS A 90 -1.07 -3.09 18.41
CA LYS A 90 -0.75 -3.11 16.98
C LYS A 90 -1.89 -2.54 16.14
N VAL A 91 -1.56 -2.09 14.94
CA VAL A 91 -2.53 -1.75 13.90
C VAL A 91 -2.09 -2.38 12.58
N VAL A 92 -3.06 -2.94 11.86
CA VAL A 92 -2.82 -3.65 10.60
C VAL A 92 -3.63 -2.98 9.50
N PHE A 93 -2.94 -2.51 8.46
CA PHE A 93 -3.55 -2.02 7.22
C PHE A 93 -3.25 -3.01 6.11
N LYS A 94 -4.29 -3.57 5.48
CA LYS A 94 -4.16 -4.52 4.37
C LYS A 94 -4.37 -3.80 3.04
N ASP A 95 -3.83 -4.37 1.97
CA ASP A 95 -4.00 -3.93 0.59
C ASP A 95 -3.69 -2.43 0.37
N VAL A 96 -2.61 -1.97 1.01
CA VAL A 96 -2.15 -0.59 0.91
C VAL A 96 -1.12 -0.47 -0.19
N ALA A 97 -1.32 0.44 -1.14
CA ALA A 97 -0.36 0.68 -2.21
C ALA A 97 1.02 1.05 -1.64
N LEU A 98 2.12 0.59 -2.24
CA LEU A 98 3.45 1.05 -1.82
C LEU A 98 3.65 2.52 -2.20
N GLY A 99 4.17 3.33 -1.27
CA GLY A 99 4.38 4.77 -1.47
C GLY A 99 4.65 5.51 -0.16
N LYS A 100 4.61 6.85 -0.22
CA LYS A 100 4.77 7.74 0.94
C LYS A 100 3.45 7.91 1.70
N TYR A 101 3.54 7.89 3.03
CA TYR A 101 2.39 7.94 3.94
C TYR A 101 2.62 8.85 5.14
N SER A 102 1.53 9.42 5.64
CA SER A 102 1.47 10.03 6.98
C SER A 102 0.52 9.24 7.88
N LEU A 103 0.80 9.22 9.18
CA LEU A 103 0.02 8.50 10.17
C LEU A 103 -0.57 9.47 11.20
N LYS A 104 -1.85 9.32 11.53
CA LYS A 104 -2.53 10.11 12.58
C LYS A 104 -3.42 9.21 13.42
N VAL A 105 -3.53 9.51 14.72
CA VAL A 105 -4.58 8.93 15.58
C VAL A 105 -5.82 9.79 15.41
N ALA A 106 -6.98 9.19 15.13
CA ALA A 106 -8.23 9.94 15.12
C ALA A 106 -8.52 10.39 16.56
N ASN A 107 -8.66 11.69 16.76
CA ASN A 107 -9.22 12.20 18.01
C ASN A 107 -10.66 11.68 18.09
N VAL A 108 -11.00 11.07 19.22
CA VAL A 108 -12.40 10.83 19.56
C VAL A 108 -12.97 12.23 19.71
N SER A 109 -13.90 12.62 18.84
CA SER A 109 -14.74 13.78 19.15
C SER A 109 -15.42 13.48 20.47
N GLU A 110 -15.24 14.36 21.45
CA GLU A 110 -16.12 14.46 22.61
C GLU A 110 -17.52 14.82 22.07
N GLU A 111 -18.26 13.81 21.64
CA GLU A 111 -19.64 13.96 21.20
C GLU A 111 -20.43 12.70 21.58
N GLU A 112 -20.22 12.24 22.81
CA GLU A 112 -21.24 11.58 23.62
C GLU A 112 -21.13 12.17 25.02
N ALA A 113 -21.73 13.36 25.16
CA ALA A 113 -22.14 13.93 26.43
C ALA A 113 -23.33 13.15 27.00
#